data_AF-A0A7V7VCY2-F1
#
_entry.id   AF-A0A7V7VCY2-F1
#
_cell.length_a   1.000
_cell.length_b   1.000
_cell.length_c   1.000
_cell.angle_alpha   90.00
_cell.angle_beta   90.00
_cell.angle_gamma   90.00
#
_symmetry.space_group_name_H-M   'P 1'
#
loop_
_entity.id
_entity.type
_entity.pdbx_description
1 polymer ?
#
loop_
_entity_poly.entity_id
_entity_poly.type
_entity_poly.pdbx_seq_one_letter_code
_entity_poly.pdbx_strand_id
1 'polypeptide(L)'
;MLRDLFVNTTIILSFIFVGGQLLRDKPLKEGFSFWQKCIVGIFTGILSVLLMHFGVHIEDIMLDLRYLAVILAIIIGGPVASSITVTIILITRLYFTEYSLASELACYTIVLIGIGIIFIWQMKVSIFMKWIWFNVYSLSILIVPLYILFNDISVVALYLVCSSVAAYITFISATYVLQSNELFQTMKQYATIDALTGLGNVRHFDLEMNRHIGNKHMKNDSLCLLLMDIDHFKYVNDTYGHPAGDEVLKQIACILREISTFPDLVFRKGGEEFALLIPKKGLAYGIHIGEQIRTVVEKHSFQLLNGTKIKITVSVGVSEYESSPNKFIQAADDALYYSKRNGRNKVSSAS
;
A
#
# COMPACT_ATOMS: atom_id res chain seq x y z
N MET A 1 34.36 19.72 2.25
CA MET A 1 33.11 20.30 2.78
C MET A 1 31.94 20.25 1.79
N LEU A 2 31.87 21.09 0.74
CA LEU A 2 30.70 21.07 -0.17
C LEU A 2 30.47 19.71 -0.84
N ARG A 3 31.54 19.05 -1.31
CA ARG A 3 31.50 17.70 -1.88
C ARG A 3 30.92 16.69 -0.88
N ASP A 4 31.39 16.69 0.35
CA ASP A 4 30.99 15.68 1.34
C ASP A 4 29.57 15.93 1.87
N LEU A 5 29.15 17.20 1.97
CA LEU A 5 27.75 17.56 2.24
C LEU A 5 26.80 17.14 1.12
N PHE A 6 27.26 17.21 -0.13
CA PHE A 6 26.52 16.69 -1.27
C PHE A 6 26.39 15.15 -1.20
N VAL A 7 27.46 14.44 -0.83
CA VAL A 7 27.42 12.99 -0.58
C VAL A 7 26.42 12.65 0.52
N ASN A 8 26.48 13.34 1.67
CA ASN A 8 25.52 13.15 2.77
C ASN A 8 24.07 13.38 2.34
N THR A 9 23.81 14.43 1.57
CA THR A 9 22.46 14.70 1.04
C THR A 9 21.99 13.57 0.12
N THR A 10 22.89 13.02 -0.71
CA THR A 10 22.59 11.90 -1.62
C THR A 10 22.29 10.60 -0.86
N ILE A 11 23.01 10.35 0.25
CA ILE A 11 22.75 9.21 1.14
C ILE A 11 21.36 9.35 1.77
N ILE A 12 21.00 10.53 2.29
CA ILE A 12 19.67 10.79 2.85
C ILE A 12 18.58 10.53 1.81
N LEU A 13 18.75 11.06 0.60
CA LEU A 13 17.80 10.84 -0.51
C LEU A 13 17.62 9.35 -0.80
N SER A 14 18.72 8.61 -0.92
CA SER A 14 18.69 7.17 -1.19
C SER A 14 17.89 6.42 -0.11
N PHE A 15 18.10 6.76 1.17
CA PHE A 15 17.35 6.16 2.27
C PHE A 15 15.87 6.52 2.27
N ILE A 16 15.51 7.76 1.91
CA ILE A 16 14.11 8.18 1.77
C ILE A 16 13.42 7.35 0.68
N PHE A 17 14.05 7.17 -0.48
CA PHE A 17 13.48 6.39 -1.58
C PHE A 17 13.35 4.90 -1.22
N VAL A 18 14.40 4.29 -0.67
CA VAL A 18 14.37 2.87 -0.26
C VAL A 18 13.34 2.66 0.86
N GLY A 19 13.35 3.49 1.89
CA GLY A 19 12.39 3.42 2.99
C GLY A 19 10.95 3.62 2.52
N GLY A 20 10.74 4.57 1.61
CA GLY A 20 9.44 4.82 1.00
C GLY A 20 8.91 3.65 0.18
N GLN A 21 9.75 2.96 -0.57
CA GLN A 21 9.35 1.75 -1.31
C GLN A 21 8.98 0.60 -0.35
N LEU A 22 9.75 0.40 0.73
CA LEU A 22 9.46 -0.64 1.73
C LEU A 22 8.12 -0.39 2.48
N LEU A 23 7.69 0.86 2.55
CA LEU A 23 6.43 1.27 3.19
C LEU A 23 5.28 1.49 2.21
N ARG A 24 5.49 1.26 0.90
CA ARG A 24 4.53 1.59 -0.17
C ARG A 24 3.14 1.00 0.02
N ASP A 25 3.05 -0.23 0.53
CA ASP A 25 1.78 -0.95 0.74
C ASP A 25 1.18 -0.79 2.15
N LYS A 26 1.80 0.03 3.01
CA LYS A 26 1.31 0.25 4.37
C LYS A 26 0.69 1.64 4.50
N PRO A 27 -0.62 1.76 4.79
CA PRO A 27 -1.27 3.05 4.94
C PRO A 27 -0.73 3.78 6.19
N LEU A 28 -0.04 4.90 5.99
CA LEU A 28 0.50 5.73 7.08
C LEU A 28 -0.60 6.27 8.03
N LYS A 29 -1.85 6.37 7.56
CA LYS A 29 -3.01 6.87 8.31
C LYS A 29 -3.44 5.95 9.46
N GLU A 30 -3.12 4.65 9.40
CA GLU A 30 -3.49 3.70 10.46
C GLU A 30 -2.50 3.71 11.65
N GLY A 31 -1.41 4.48 11.53
CA GLY A 31 -0.36 4.56 12.54
C GLY A 31 0.50 3.30 12.60
N PHE A 32 1.78 3.47 12.94
CA PHE A 32 2.68 2.33 13.07
C PHE A 32 2.53 1.61 14.41
N SER A 33 2.52 0.28 14.34
CA SER A 33 2.70 -0.59 15.50
C SER A 33 4.05 -0.33 16.19
N PHE A 34 4.18 -0.73 17.45
CA PHE A 34 5.44 -0.57 18.20
C PHE A 34 6.63 -1.18 17.45
N TRP A 35 6.51 -2.41 16.93
CA TRP A 35 7.57 -3.07 16.16
C TRP A 35 7.95 -2.32 14.89
N GLN A 36 6.98 -1.75 14.17
CA GLN A 36 7.24 -0.94 12.99
C GLN A 36 7.99 0.35 13.35
N LYS A 37 7.65 1.00 14.47
CA LYS A 37 8.41 2.16 14.97
C LYS A 37 9.85 1.79 15.30
N CYS A 38 10.08 0.61 15.89
CA CYS A 38 11.43 0.11 16.15
C CYS A 38 12.22 -0.12 14.85
N ILE A 39 11.60 -0.72 13.83
CA ILE A 39 12.22 -0.93 12.51
C ILE A 39 12.60 0.41 11.88
N VAL A 40 11.70 1.40 11.91
CA VAL A 40 11.99 2.76 11.43
C VAL A 40 13.20 3.34 12.17
N GLY A 41 13.23 3.25 13.50
CA GLY A 41 14.34 3.76 14.31
C GLY A 41 15.68 3.08 14.01
N ILE A 42 15.69 1.76 13.78
CA ILE A 42 16.89 1.03 13.37
C ILE A 42 17.32 1.48 11.97
N PHE A 43 16.39 1.59 11.03
CA PHE A 43 16.67 2.02 9.66
C PHE A 43 17.27 3.43 9.59
N THR A 44 16.69 4.38 10.32
CA THR A 44 17.24 5.74 10.45
C THR A 44 18.52 5.79 11.29
N GLY A 45 18.72 4.84 12.20
CA GLY A 45 20.00 4.62 12.89
C GLY A 45 21.10 4.14 11.94
N ILE A 46 20.81 3.25 11.01
CA ILE A 46 21.78 2.83 9.98
C ILE A 46 22.12 4.02 9.08
N LEU A 47 21.12 4.82 8.69
CA LEU A 47 21.35 6.08 7.97
C LEU A 47 22.32 6.99 8.72
N SER A 48 22.14 7.18 10.03
CA SER A 48 23.01 8.09 10.80
C SER A 48 24.45 7.57 10.93
N VAL A 49 24.65 6.25 11.02
CA VAL A 49 25.99 5.63 10.99
C VAL A 49 26.67 5.86 9.64
N LEU A 50 25.94 5.73 8.53
CA LEU A 50 26.48 6.01 7.20
C LEU A 50 26.82 7.49 7.01
N LEU A 51 25.96 8.41 7.45
CA LEU A 51 26.23 9.85 7.40
C LEU A 51 27.47 10.23 8.22
N MET A 52 27.70 9.51 9.32
CA MET A 52 28.91 9.67 10.11
C MET A 52 30.14 9.15 9.36
N HIS A 53 30.05 7.99 8.72
CA HIS A 53 31.16 7.42 7.96
C HIS A 53 31.58 8.29 6.76
N PHE A 54 30.61 8.94 6.10
CA PHE A 54 30.83 9.88 4.99
C PHE A 54 30.80 11.35 5.44
N GLY A 55 31.13 11.60 6.71
CA GLY A 55 31.22 12.95 7.26
C GLY A 55 32.24 13.81 6.52
N VAL A 56 32.01 15.12 6.55
CA VAL A 56 32.99 16.13 6.16
C VAL A 56 34.11 16.14 7.19
N HIS A 57 35.33 15.82 6.78
CA HIS A 57 36.52 16.00 7.62
C HIS A 57 37.17 17.35 7.29
N ILE A 58 37.23 18.23 8.27
CA ILE A 58 38.02 19.47 8.22
C ILE A 58 39.05 19.33 9.35
N GLU A 59 40.32 19.17 8.98
CA GLU A 59 41.38 18.79 9.92
C GLU A 59 40.99 17.49 10.64
N ASP A 60 40.94 17.48 11.98
CA ASP A 60 40.54 16.33 12.80
C ASP A 60 39.06 16.36 13.22
N ILE A 61 38.29 17.35 12.76
CA ILE A 61 36.89 17.54 13.15
C ILE A 61 35.96 17.01 12.06
N MET A 62 35.03 16.14 12.47
CA MET A 62 34.04 15.54 11.59
C MET A 62 32.68 16.23 11.70
N LEU A 63 32.17 16.72 10.58
CA LEU A 63 30.86 17.36 10.41
C LEU A 63 29.94 16.56 9.50
N ASP A 64 28.69 16.40 9.87
CA ASP A 64 27.72 15.68 9.04
C ASP A 64 26.28 16.10 9.34
N LEU A 65 25.34 15.55 8.57
CA LEU A 65 23.92 15.91 8.62
C LEU A 65 23.09 14.94 9.47
N ARG A 66 23.67 14.26 10.47
CA ARG A 66 22.99 13.24 11.29
C ARG A 66 21.71 13.73 11.97
N TYR A 67 21.61 15.02 12.28
CA TYR A 67 20.41 15.57 12.92
C TYR A 67 19.17 15.41 12.01
N LEU A 68 19.34 15.44 10.68
CA LEU A 68 18.26 15.18 9.72
C LEU A 68 17.77 13.72 9.81
N ALA A 69 18.64 12.76 10.10
CA ALA A 69 18.22 11.37 10.32
C ALA A 69 17.33 11.23 11.57
N VAL A 70 17.63 11.99 12.64
CA VAL A 70 16.78 12.03 13.84
C VAL A 70 15.43 12.70 13.56
N ILE A 71 15.42 13.77 12.76
CA ILE A 71 14.17 14.43 12.32
C ILE A 71 13.32 13.47 11.46
N LEU A 72 13.92 12.73 10.53
CA LEU A 72 13.21 11.71 9.74
C LEU A 72 12.65 10.61 10.64
N ALA A 73 13.41 10.16 11.64
CA ALA A 73 12.97 9.15 12.60
C ALA A 73 11.72 9.59 13.37
N ILE A 74 11.70 10.83 13.88
CA ILE A 74 10.55 11.32 14.65
C ILE A 74 9.32 11.57 13.78
N ILE A 75 9.49 12.02 12.53
CA ILE A 75 8.38 12.27 11.60
C ILE A 75 7.72 10.96 11.18
N ILE A 76 8.52 9.94 10.87
CA ILE A 76 8.03 8.67 10.34
C ILE A 76 7.56 7.75 11.47
N GLY A 77 8.37 7.59 12.52
CA GLY A 77 8.15 6.61 13.59
C GLY A 77 7.82 7.21 14.96
N GLY A 78 7.74 8.53 15.08
CA GLY A 78 7.45 9.21 16.33
C GLY A 78 8.61 9.14 17.35
N PRO A 79 8.34 9.47 18.62
CA PRO A 79 9.35 9.54 19.68
C PRO A 79 10.14 8.24 19.87
N VAL A 80 9.48 7.08 19.72
CA VAL A 80 10.14 5.76 19.87
C VAL A 80 11.26 5.58 18.84
N ALA A 81 10.97 5.83 17.56
CA ALA A 81 11.96 5.69 16.49
C ALA A 81 13.12 6.69 16.64
N SER A 82 12.79 7.93 17.04
CA SER A 82 13.77 8.97 17.33
C SER A 82 14.72 8.56 18.46
N SER A 83 14.19 8.08 19.58
CA SER A 83 15.01 7.64 20.72
C SER A 83 15.96 6.51 20.32
N ILE A 84 15.47 5.51 19.57
CA ILE A 84 16.31 4.41 19.05
C ILE A 84 17.43 4.96 18.16
N THR A 85 17.11 5.90 17.27
CA THR A 85 18.10 6.53 16.38
C THR A 85 19.18 7.26 17.18
N VAL A 86 18.79 8.05 18.19
CA VAL A 86 19.74 8.75 19.08
C VAL A 86 20.61 7.75 19.83
N THR A 87 20.03 6.67 20.38
CA THR A 87 20.79 5.63 21.06
C THR A 87 21.83 4.97 20.15
N ILE A 88 21.46 4.64 18.91
CA ILE A 88 22.39 4.07 17.92
C ILE A 88 23.54 5.06 17.63
N ILE A 89 23.24 6.35 17.47
CA ILE A 89 24.28 7.38 17.26
C ILE A 89 25.25 7.40 18.44
N LEU A 90 24.75 7.43 19.67
CA LEU A 90 25.58 7.48 20.89
C LEU A 90 26.47 6.24 21.03
N ILE A 91 25.90 5.03 20.86
CA ILE A 91 26.66 3.78 20.92
C ILE A 91 27.75 3.80 19.86
N THR A 92 27.42 4.14 18.61
CA THR A 92 28.39 4.13 17.53
C THR A 92 29.52 5.13 17.78
N ARG A 93 29.21 6.29 18.35
CA ARG A 93 30.21 7.30 18.73
C ARG A 93 31.15 6.78 19.83
N LEU A 94 30.63 6.07 20.84
CA LEU A 94 31.44 5.52 21.93
C LEU A 94 32.39 4.39 21.47
N TYR A 95 31.99 3.57 20.50
CA TYR A 95 32.77 2.41 20.06
C TYR A 95 33.72 2.69 18.88
N PHE A 96 33.36 3.58 17.95
CA PHE A 96 34.07 3.74 16.68
C PHE A 96 34.85 5.06 16.55
N THR A 97 34.68 6.01 17.47
CA THR A 97 35.44 7.28 17.42
C THR A 97 36.29 7.47 18.66
N GLU A 98 37.51 7.97 18.46
CA GLU A 98 38.41 8.31 19.55
C GLU A 98 37.82 9.41 20.44
N TYR A 99 38.20 9.38 21.71
CA TYR A 99 37.75 10.36 22.69
C TYR A 99 38.38 11.72 22.38
N SER A 100 37.54 12.69 22.03
CA SER A 100 37.94 14.06 21.69
C SER A 100 36.87 15.06 22.12
N LEU A 101 37.25 16.33 22.26
CA LEU A 101 36.31 17.42 22.55
C LEU A 101 35.18 17.46 21.50
N ALA A 102 35.49 17.19 20.23
CA ALA A 102 34.52 17.10 19.15
C ALA A 102 33.52 15.95 19.34
N SER A 103 33.97 14.83 19.91
CA SER A 103 33.12 13.67 20.19
C SER A 103 32.16 13.95 21.34
N GLU A 104 32.66 14.54 22.44
CA GLU A 104 31.84 14.91 23.59
C GLU A 104 30.75 15.93 23.22
N LEU A 105 31.13 17.02 22.53
CA LEU A 105 30.19 18.04 22.06
C LEU A 105 29.12 17.46 21.12
N ALA A 106 29.51 16.53 20.24
CA ALA A 106 28.57 15.84 19.35
C ALA A 106 27.57 14.94 20.12
N CYS A 107 27.99 14.30 21.21
CA CYS A 107 27.11 13.53 22.08
C CYS A 107 26.10 14.43 22.79
N TYR A 108 26.54 15.55 23.37
CA TYR A 108 25.63 16.48 24.05
C TYR A 108 24.63 17.11 23.08
N THR A 109 25.08 17.52 21.89
CA THR A 109 24.18 18.09 20.87
C THR A 109 23.11 17.12 20.42
N ILE A 110 23.45 15.87 20.12
CA ILE A 110 22.45 14.92 19.61
C ILE A 110 21.40 14.57 20.69
N VAL A 111 21.81 14.51 21.96
CA VAL A 111 20.89 14.31 23.09
C VAL A 111 19.94 15.50 23.25
N LEU A 112 20.47 16.74 23.22
CA LEU A 112 19.65 17.95 23.30
C LEU A 112 18.66 18.02 22.13
N ILE A 113 19.12 17.78 20.91
CA ILE A 113 18.27 17.71 19.72
C ILE A 113 17.16 16.68 19.92
N GLY A 114 17.51 15.45 20.31
CA GLY A 114 16.56 14.36 20.54
C GLY A 114 15.48 14.71 21.56
N ILE A 115 15.84 15.35 22.66
CA ILE A 115 14.89 15.79 23.69
C ILE A 115 13.95 16.86 23.15
N GLY A 116 14.49 17.93 22.54
CA GLY A 116 13.66 19.05 22.10
C GLY A 116 12.71 18.71 20.96
N ILE A 117 13.09 17.84 20.03
CA ILE A 117 12.18 17.41 18.97
C ILE A 117 11.02 16.55 19.52
N ILE A 118 11.20 15.82 20.62
CA ILE A 118 10.09 15.10 21.27
C ILE A 118 9.06 16.08 21.83
N PHE A 119 9.49 17.23 22.38
CA PHE A 119 8.57 18.28 22.81
C PHE A 119 7.86 18.94 21.62
N ILE A 120 8.60 19.30 20.56
CA ILE A 120 8.01 19.90 19.35
C ILE A 120 7.01 18.95 18.68
N TRP A 121 7.27 17.63 18.72
CA TRP A 121 6.36 16.62 18.18
C TRP A 121 4.96 16.66 18.82
N GLN A 122 4.86 17.03 20.10
CA GLN A 122 3.59 17.13 20.84
C GLN A 122 2.74 18.33 20.41
N MET A 123 3.30 19.31 19.68
CA MET A 123 2.57 20.47 19.21
C MET A 123 1.48 20.09 18.21
N LYS A 124 0.29 20.72 18.31
CA LYS A 124 -0.85 20.52 17.40
C LYS A 124 -0.75 21.44 16.18
N VAL A 125 0.33 21.31 15.42
CA VAL A 125 0.56 22.07 14.17
C VAL A 125 0.76 21.12 12.99
N SER A 126 0.67 21.65 11.76
CA SER A 126 0.85 20.85 10.55
C SER A 126 2.25 20.23 10.48
N ILE A 127 2.40 19.14 9.72
CA ILE A 127 3.70 18.46 9.57
C ILE A 127 4.77 19.37 8.98
N PHE A 128 4.38 20.28 8.07
CA PHE A 128 5.26 21.31 7.52
C PHE A 128 5.76 22.28 8.59
N MET A 129 4.87 22.74 9.48
CA MET A 129 5.29 23.62 10.58
C MET A 129 6.17 22.89 11.59
N LYS A 130 5.89 21.61 11.89
CA LYS A 130 6.80 20.78 12.70
C LYS A 130 8.16 20.64 12.04
N TRP A 131 8.22 20.41 10.73
CA TRP A 131 9.48 20.33 9.97
C TRP A 131 10.33 21.59 10.13
N ILE A 132 9.70 22.77 10.01
CA ILE A 132 10.37 24.06 10.21
C ILE A 132 10.91 24.14 11.65
N TRP A 133 10.07 23.89 12.65
CA TRP A 133 10.49 23.97 14.06
C TRP A 133 11.61 22.99 14.41
N PHE A 134 11.56 21.75 13.92
CA PHE A 134 12.62 20.77 14.12
C PHE A 134 13.97 21.26 13.58
N ASN A 135 13.98 21.85 12.37
CA ASN A 135 15.21 22.35 11.76
C ASN A 135 15.73 23.61 12.46
N VAL A 136 14.85 24.58 12.75
CA VAL A 136 15.23 25.81 13.46
C VAL A 136 15.82 25.48 14.83
N TYR A 137 15.18 24.58 15.58
CA TYR A 137 15.67 24.12 16.88
C TYR A 137 17.01 23.36 16.77
N SER A 138 17.12 22.41 15.83
CA SER A 138 18.35 21.62 15.71
C SER A 138 19.54 22.48 15.29
N LEU A 139 19.32 23.41 14.35
CA LEU A 139 20.37 24.32 13.91
C LEU A 139 20.78 25.30 15.00
N SER A 140 19.85 25.81 15.83
CA SER A 140 20.22 26.72 16.93
C SER A 140 21.09 26.03 17.99
N ILE A 141 20.82 24.76 18.29
CA ILE A 141 21.65 23.94 19.20
C ILE A 141 23.06 23.69 18.63
N LEU A 142 23.20 23.61 17.30
CA LEU A 142 24.48 23.33 16.66
C LEU A 142 25.42 24.56 16.60
N ILE A 143 24.91 25.80 16.70
CA ILE A 143 25.73 27.01 16.55
C ILE A 143 26.89 27.06 17.55
N VAL A 144 26.59 26.89 18.84
CA VAL A 144 27.59 27.07 19.91
C VAL A 144 28.72 26.03 19.82
N PRO A 145 28.43 24.71 19.70
CA PRO A 145 29.49 23.71 19.59
C PRO A 145 30.33 23.86 18.34
N LEU A 146 29.72 24.21 17.20
CA LEU A 146 30.46 24.47 15.96
C LEU A 146 31.40 25.67 16.11
N TYR A 147 30.95 26.74 16.77
CA TYR A 147 31.80 27.89 17.02
C TYR A 147 32.97 27.55 17.96
N ILE A 148 32.74 26.75 19.01
CA ILE A 148 33.81 26.27 19.91
C ILE A 148 34.84 25.42 19.15
N LEU A 149 34.37 24.56 18.25
CA LEU A 149 35.21 23.62 17.50
C LEU A 149 36.08 24.30 16.43
N PHE A 150 35.51 25.21 15.66
CA PHE A 150 36.21 25.82 14.52
C PHE A 150 36.76 27.21 14.80
N ASN A 151 36.19 27.93 15.78
CA ASN A 151 36.49 29.32 16.08
C ASN A 151 36.47 30.25 14.84
N ASP A 152 35.74 29.86 13.79
CA ASP A 152 35.58 30.59 12.53
C ASP A 152 34.10 30.68 12.17
N ILE A 153 33.57 31.90 12.22
CA ILE A 153 32.17 32.18 11.93
C ILE A 153 31.79 31.84 10.47
N SER A 154 32.75 31.88 9.55
CA SER A 154 32.54 31.58 8.14
C SER A 154 32.23 30.11 7.93
N VAL A 155 32.93 29.22 8.65
CA VAL A 155 32.69 27.76 8.62
C VAL A 155 31.31 27.44 9.21
N VAL A 156 30.97 28.07 10.35
CA VAL A 156 29.64 27.90 10.97
C VAL A 156 28.54 28.36 10.02
N ALA A 157 28.66 29.56 9.43
CA ALA A 157 27.69 30.10 8.49
C ALA A 157 27.52 29.20 7.26
N LEU A 158 28.63 28.73 6.67
CA LEU A 158 28.58 27.84 5.52
C LEU A 158 27.91 26.50 5.85
N TYR A 159 28.16 25.94 7.04
CA TYR A 159 27.51 24.73 7.50
C TYR A 159 25.99 24.92 7.67
N LEU A 160 25.55 26.04 8.26
CA LEU A 160 24.13 26.35 8.43
C LEU A 160 23.41 26.50 7.09
N VAL A 161 24.03 27.17 6.11
CA VAL A 161 23.48 27.31 4.76
C VAL A 161 23.34 25.95 4.09
N CYS A 162 24.40 25.14 4.09
CA CYS A 162 24.35 23.81 3.47
C CYS A 162 23.34 22.89 4.16
N SER A 163 23.26 22.93 5.49
CA SER A 163 22.30 22.15 6.26
C SER A 163 20.86 22.56 5.96
N SER A 164 20.60 23.86 5.78
CA SER A 164 19.28 24.37 5.39
C SER A 164 18.87 23.91 3.99
N VAL A 165 19.81 23.92 3.03
CA VAL A 165 19.58 23.40 1.68
C VAL A 165 19.30 21.89 1.71
N ALA A 166 20.11 21.12 2.45
CA ALA A 166 19.91 19.69 2.62
C ALA A 166 18.56 19.37 3.29
N ALA A 167 18.16 20.14 4.31
CA ALA A 167 16.85 20.03 4.95
C ALA A 167 15.72 20.27 3.95
N TYR A 168 15.81 21.32 3.13
CA TYR A 168 14.80 21.61 2.12
C TYR A 168 14.66 20.47 1.08
N ILE A 169 15.79 19.95 0.58
CA ILE A 169 15.84 18.81 -0.35
C ILE A 169 15.24 17.55 0.30
N THR A 170 15.60 17.30 1.56
CA THR A 170 15.09 16.17 2.36
C THR A 170 13.57 16.25 2.49
N PHE A 171 13.03 17.43 2.80
CA PHE A 171 11.60 17.67 2.92
C PHE A 171 10.86 17.39 1.62
N ILE A 172 11.28 18.02 0.52
CA ILE A 172 10.64 17.84 -0.79
C ILE A 172 10.63 16.36 -1.19
N SER A 173 11.77 15.69 -1.04
CA SER A 173 11.92 14.30 -1.45
C SER A 173 11.06 13.36 -0.62
N ALA A 174 11.02 13.58 0.71
CA ALA A 174 10.12 12.83 1.58
C ALA A 174 8.66 13.06 1.19
N THR A 175 8.24 14.31 0.97
CA THR A 175 6.85 14.62 0.58
C THR A 175 6.48 14.02 -0.78
N TYR A 176 7.40 14.04 -1.75
CA TYR A 176 7.18 13.47 -3.08
C TYR A 176 6.96 11.96 -3.00
N VAL A 177 7.80 11.24 -2.25
CA VAL A 177 7.69 9.79 -2.07
C VAL A 177 6.38 9.43 -1.36
N LEU A 178 5.98 10.20 -0.34
CA LEU A 178 4.71 10.01 0.34
C LEU A 178 3.51 10.21 -0.58
N GLN A 179 3.47 11.32 -1.34
CA GLN A 179 2.41 11.62 -2.30
C GLN A 179 2.35 10.57 -3.42
N SER A 180 3.50 10.16 -3.95
CA SER A 180 3.59 9.12 -4.97
C SER A 180 3.02 7.79 -4.47
N ASN A 181 3.30 7.42 -3.23
CA ASN A 181 2.77 6.20 -2.62
C ASN A 181 1.26 6.30 -2.39
N GLU A 182 0.75 7.43 -1.91
CA GLU A 182 -0.69 7.65 -1.78
C GLU A 182 -1.40 7.54 -3.13
N LEU A 183 -0.90 8.23 -4.16
CA LEU A 183 -1.46 8.17 -5.51
C LEU A 183 -1.45 6.75 -6.07
N PHE A 184 -0.36 6.00 -5.83
CA PHE A 184 -0.28 4.61 -6.24
C PHE A 184 -1.33 3.73 -5.55
N GLN A 185 -1.53 3.91 -4.24
CA GLN A 185 -2.58 3.18 -3.52
C GLN A 185 -3.97 3.56 -4.01
N THR A 186 -4.21 4.84 -4.27
CA THR A 186 -5.46 5.32 -4.86
C THR A 186 -5.69 4.72 -6.25
N MET A 187 -4.67 4.68 -7.11
CA MET A 187 -4.77 4.03 -8.42
C MET A 187 -5.07 2.53 -8.29
N LYS A 188 -4.42 1.84 -7.34
CA LYS A 188 -4.69 0.43 -7.03
C LYS A 188 -6.12 0.21 -6.53
N GLN A 189 -6.66 1.14 -5.73
CA GLN A 189 -8.05 1.12 -5.29
C GLN A 189 -9.04 1.35 -6.44
N TYR A 190 -8.69 2.20 -7.41
CA TYR A 190 -9.50 2.44 -8.61
C TYR A 190 -9.30 1.40 -9.72
N ALA A 191 -8.41 0.43 -9.55
CA ALA A 191 -8.32 -0.68 -10.50
C ALA A 191 -9.65 -1.46 -10.49
N THR A 192 -10.34 -1.47 -11.63
CA THR A 192 -11.65 -2.13 -11.83
C THR A 192 -11.54 -3.52 -12.42
N ILE A 193 -10.34 -3.98 -12.78
CA ILE A 193 -10.12 -5.27 -13.43
C ILE A 193 -9.46 -6.25 -12.45
N ASP A 194 -9.90 -7.51 -12.49
CA ASP A 194 -9.26 -8.63 -11.81
C ASP A 194 -8.01 -9.05 -12.60
N ALA A 195 -6.84 -8.99 -11.95
CA ALA A 195 -5.56 -9.22 -12.63
C ALA A 195 -5.38 -10.65 -13.15
N LEU A 196 -6.06 -11.64 -12.55
CA LEU A 196 -5.94 -13.04 -12.96
C LEU A 196 -6.79 -13.35 -14.19
N THR A 197 -8.04 -12.92 -14.17
CA THR A 197 -9.06 -13.29 -15.17
C THR A 197 -9.28 -12.25 -16.25
N GLY A 198 -8.86 -11.00 -16.00
CA GLY A 198 -9.13 -9.85 -16.86
C GLY A 198 -10.60 -9.42 -16.89
N LEU A 199 -11.47 -9.99 -16.04
CA LEU A 199 -12.85 -9.57 -15.85
C LEU A 199 -12.93 -8.33 -14.96
N GLY A 200 -14.12 -7.74 -14.82
CA GLY A 200 -14.32 -6.75 -13.76
C GLY A 200 -14.10 -7.37 -12.38
N ASN A 201 -13.54 -6.64 -11.44
CA ASN A 201 -13.45 -7.09 -10.04
C ASN A 201 -14.70 -6.68 -9.25
N VAL A 202 -14.74 -7.02 -7.96
CA VAL A 202 -15.85 -6.65 -7.06
C VAL A 202 -16.15 -5.14 -7.05
N ARG A 203 -15.15 -4.26 -7.21
CA ARG A 203 -15.37 -2.80 -7.25
C ARG A 203 -16.05 -2.37 -8.53
N HIS A 204 -15.68 -2.98 -9.66
CA HIS A 204 -16.34 -2.73 -10.93
C HIS A 204 -17.79 -3.22 -10.90
N PHE A 205 -18.03 -4.39 -10.29
CA PHE A 205 -19.37 -4.90 -10.05
C PHE A 205 -20.22 -3.90 -9.27
N ASP A 206 -19.73 -3.39 -8.14
CA ASP A 206 -20.46 -2.42 -7.32
C ASP A 206 -20.74 -1.11 -8.06
N LEU A 207 -19.77 -0.63 -8.85
CA LEU A 207 -19.92 0.58 -9.66
C LEU A 207 -21.00 0.41 -10.73
N GLU A 208 -20.97 -0.69 -11.47
CA GLU A 208 -21.95 -0.97 -12.52
C GLU A 208 -23.33 -1.29 -11.97
N MET A 209 -23.41 -2.01 -10.83
CA MET A 209 -24.64 -2.26 -10.10
C MET A 209 -25.33 -0.95 -9.71
N ASN A 210 -24.59 -0.05 -9.06
CA ASN A 210 -25.11 1.27 -8.65
C ASN A 210 -25.49 2.14 -9.86
N ARG A 211 -24.70 2.11 -10.93
CA ARG A 211 -24.99 2.83 -12.19
C ARG A 211 -26.31 2.36 -12.80
N HIS A 212 -26.54 1.05 -12.84
CA HIS A 212 -27.75 0.49 -13.44
C HIS A 212 -28.99 0.64 -12.55
N ILE A 213 -28.86 0.57 -11.22
CA ILE A 213 -29.96 0.78 -10.29
C ILE A 213 -30.33 2.27 -10.19
N GLY A 214 -29.33 3.16 -10.07
CA GLY A 214 -29.57 4.61 -9.93
C GLY A 214 -30.29 5.24 -11.12
N ASN A 215 -30.22 4.63 -12.31
CA ASN A 215 -30.90 5.08 -13.52
C ASN A 215 -32.36 4.58 -13.65
N LYS A 216 -32.88 3.77 -12.72
CA LYS A 216 -34.20 3.11 -12.82
C LYS A 216 -35.44 3.99 -12.59
N HIS A 217 -35.31 5.32 -12.62
CA HIS A 217 -36.48 6.20 -12.65
C HIS A 217 -37.26 6.14 -13.99
N MET A 218 -36.77 5.40 -15.00
CA MET A 218 -37.46 5.18 -16.27
C MET A 218 -38.18 3.82 -16.29
N LYS A 219 -39.51 3.85 -16.55
CA LYS A 219 -40.33 2.66 -16.82
C LYS A 219 -39.68 1.81 -17.93
N ASN A 220 -39.57 0.49 -17.70
CA ASN A 220 -39.04 -0.58 -18.59
C ASN A 220 -37.56 -1.05 -18.47
N ASP A 221 -36.80 -0.70 -17.43
CA ASP A 221 -35.43 -1.25 -17.25
C ASP A 221 -35.40 -2.49 -16.31
N SER A 222 -35.74 -3.68 -16.83
CA SER A 222 -35.41 -4.95 -16.16
C SER A 222 -33.89 -5.08 -16.00
N LEU A 223 -33.43 -5.60 -14.86
CA LEU A 223 -32.02 -5.85 -14.57
C LEU A 223 -31.94 -7.22 -13.92
N CYS A 224 -31.13 -8.11 -14.47
CA CYS A 224 -30.94 -9.46 -13.96
C CYS A 224 -29.51 -9.63 -13.43
N LEU A 225 -29.38 -10.33 -12.31
CA LEU A 225 -28.10 -10.66 -11.68
C LEU A 225 -27.96 -12.17 -11.65
N LEU A 226 -26.83 -12.66 -12.12
CA LEU A 226 -26.41 -14.04 -11.92
C LEU A 226 -25.22 -14.03 -10.98
N LEU A 227 -25.28 -14.85 -9.93
CA LEU A 227 -24.15 -15.17 -9.08
C LEU A 227 -23.77 -16.63 -9.33
N MET A 228 -22.49 -16.89 -9.53
CA MET A 228 -21.96 -18.19 -9.88
C MET A 228 -20.80 -18.54 -8.96
N ASP A 229 -20.70 -19.82 -8.61
CA ASP A 229 -19.59 -20.37 -7.84
C ASP A 229 -19.15 -21.72 -8.42
N ILE A 230 -17.84 -21.96 -8.40
CA ILE A 230 -17.25 -23.21 -8.88
C ILE A 230 -17.42 -24.31 -7.83
N ASP A 231 -18.14 -25.35 -8.20
CA ASP A 231 -18.38 -26.47 -7.31
C ASP A 231 -17.07 -27.18 -6.96
N HIS A 232 -16.85 -27.39 -5.66
CA HIS A 232 -15.68 -28.11 -5.14
C HIS A 232 -14.33 -27.49 -5.53
N PHE A 233 -14.25 -26.17 -5.75
CA PHE A 233 -12.99 -25.51 -6.15
C PHE A 233 -11.82 -25.78 -5.19
N LYS A 234 -12.09 -25.83 -3.89
CA LYS A 234 -11.07 -26.20 -2.89
C LYS A 234 -10.41 -27.55 -3.20
N TYR A 235 -11.17 -28.55 -3.65
CA TYR A 235 -10.63 -29.86 -4.03
C TYR A 235 -9.66 -29.76 -5.21
N VAL A 236 -9.92 -28.86 -6.17
CA VAL A 236 -8.98 -28.61 -7.28
C VAL A 236 -7.66 -28.07 -6.75
N ASN A 237 -7.70 -27.07 -5.87
CA ASN A 237 -6.49 -26.51 -5.27
C ASN A 237 -5.74 -27.52 -4.41
N ASP A 238 -6.45 -28.28 -3.59
CA ASP A 238 -5.86 -29.28 -2.68
C ASP A 238 -5.23 -30.44 -3.47
N THR A 239 -5.78 -30.80 -4.64
CA THR A 239 -5.32 -31.93 -5.46
C THR A 239 -4.23 -31.54 -6.47
N TYR A 240 -4.36 -30.37 -7.11
CA TYR A 240 -3.51 -29.96 -8.24
C TYR A 240 -2.67 -28.71 -7.96
N GLY A 241 -2.82 -28.11 -6.78
CA GLY A 241 -2.13 -26.89 -6.36
C GLY A 241 -2.80 -25.60 -6.85
N HIS A 242 -2.50 -24.49 -6.18
CA HIS A 242 -3.04 -23.17 -6.53
C HIS A 242 -2.81 -22.74 -7.99
N PRO A 243 -1.65 -22.99 -8.63
CA PRO A 243 -1.47 -22.64 -10.05
C PRO A 243 -2.45 -23.34 -10.99
N ALA A 244 -2.92 -24.55 -10.65
CA ALA A 244 -3.94 -25.25 -11.42
C ALA A 244 -5.32 -24.63 -11.24
N GLY A 245 -5.67 -24.22 -10.01
CA GLY A 245 -6.89 -23.45 -9.75
C GLY A 245 -6.93 -22.13 -10.51
N ASP A 246 -5.79 -21.44 -10.61
CA ASP A 246 -5.66 -20.20 -11.38
C ASP A 246 -5.96 -20.40 -12.88
N GLU A 247 -5.49 -21.49 -13.49
CA GLU A 247 -5.82 -21.82 -14.89
C GLU A 247 -7.29 -22.17 -15.10
N VAL A 248 -7.93 -22.80 -14.12
CA VAL A 248 -9.37 -23.06 -14.16
C VAL A 248 -10.15 -21.73 -14.14
N LEU A 249 -9.77 -20.81 -13.26
CA LEU A 249 -10.40 -19.49 -13.15
C LEU A 249 -10.28 -18.68 -14.44
N LYS A 250 -9.10 -18.69 -15.09
CA LYS A 250 -8.88 -18.05 -16.41
C LYS A 250 -9.77 -18.64 -17.49
N GLN A 251 -9.88 -19.97 -17.56
CA GLN A 251 -10.72 -20.64 -18.55
C GLN A 251 -12.20 -20.35 -18.33
N ILE A 252 -12.67 -20.36 -17.08
CA ILE A 252 -14.04 -19.93 -16.76
C ILE A 252 -14.28 -18.50 -17.22
N ALA A 253 -13.35 -17.59 -16.94
CA ALA A 253 -13.50 -16.19 -17.36
C ALA A 253 -13.65 -16.04 -18.88
N CYS A 254 -12.92 -16.83 -19.66
CA CYS A 254 -13.08 -16.88 -21.12
C CYS A 254 -14.49 -17.36 -21.51
N ILE A 255 -14.95 -18.47 -20.93
CA ILE A 255 -16.30 -19.02 -21.17
C ILE A 255 -17.39 -17.99 -20.85
N LEU A 256 -17.30 -17.33 -19.69
CA LEU A 256 -18.29 -16.34 -19.28
C LEU A 256 -18.31 -15.14 -20.24
N ARG A 257 -17.14 -14.70 -20.69
CA ARG A 257 -17.01 -13.58 -21.64
C ARG A 257 -17.61 -13.92 -23.00
N GLU A 258 -17.42 -15.16 -23.48
CA GLU A 258 -17.96 -15.62 -24.77
C GLU A 258 -19.48 -15.82 -24.74
N ILE A 259 -20.03 -16.29 -23.62
CA ILE A 259 -21.48 -16.52 -23.48
C ILE A 259 -22.23 -15.21 -23.21
N SER A 260 -21.64 -14.29 -22.44
CA SER A 260 -22.31 -13.05 -22.05
C SER A 260 -22.54 -12.13 -23.24
N THR A 261 -23.79 -11.67 -23.42
CA THR A 261 -24.12 -10.58 -24.36
C THR A 261 -23.54 -9.24 -23.91
N PHE A 262 -23.18 -9.10 -22.62
CA PHE A 262 -22.51 -7.93 -22.06
C PHE A 262 -21.17 -8.34 -21.43
N PRO A 263 -20.12 -8.55 -22.24
CA PRO A 263 -18.80 -8.98 -21.76
C PRO A 263 -18.19 -8.07 -20.69
N ASP A 264 -18.44 -6.76 -20.78
CA ASP A 264 -17.95 -5.75 -19.83
C ASP A 264 -18.67 -5.80 -18.47
N LEU A 265 -19.80 -6.51 -18.39
CA LEU A 265 -20.61 -6.70 -17.19
C LEU A 265 -20.47 -8.11 -16.61
N VAL A 266 -19.30 -8.71 -16.82
CA VAL A 266 -18.88 -9.97 -16.21
C VAL A 266 -17.78 -9.69 -15.19
N PHE A 267 -17.96 -10.20 -13.98
CA PHE A 267 -17.12 -9.87 -12.84
C PHE A 267 -16.64 -11.11 -12.09
N ARG A 268 -15.46 -11.04 -11.49
CA ARG A 268 -15.00 -11.94 -10.43
C ARG A 268 -15.16 -11.21 -9.09
N LYS A 269 -16.06 -11.71 -8.23
CA LYS A 269 -16.32 -11.12 -6.91
C LYS A 269 -15.19 -11.42 -5.92
N GLY A 270 -14.57 -12.59 -6.04
CA GLY A 270 -13.44 -13.00 -5.20
C GLY A 270 -13.36 -14.51 -5.10
N GLY A 271 -12.16 -15.06 -4.86
CA GLY A 271 -11.98 -16.52 -4.82
C GLY A 271 -12.47 -17.18 -6.12
N GLU A 272 -13.42 -18.09 -5.98
CA GLU A 272 -14.13 -18.84 -7.01
C GLU A 272 -15.50 -18.28 -7.42
N GLU A 273 -15.86 -17.10 -6.93
CA GLU A 273 -17.17 -16.48 -7.16
C GLU A 273 -17.14 -15.48 -8.34
N PHE A 274 -18.14 -15.59 -9.20
CA PHE A 274 -18.34 -14.74 -10.36
C PHE A 274 -19.74 -14.12 -10.35
N ALA A 275 -19.90 -12.99 -11.02
CA ALA A 275 -21.17 -12.32 -11.20
C ALA A 275 -21.35 -11.86 -12.65
N LEU A 276 -22.58 -11.92 -13.14
CA LEU A 276 -22.97 -11.30 -14.41
C LEU A 276 -24.13 -10.35 -14.16
N LEU A 277 -24.01 -9.13 -14.64
CA LEU A 277 -25.06 -8.12 -14.57
C LEU A 277 -25.65 -7.93 -15.98
N ILE A 278 -26.93 -8.24 -16.15
CA ILE A 278 -27.59 -8.24 -17.46
C ILE A 278 -28.67 -7.16 -17.50
N PRO A 279 -28.40 -5.99 -18.10
CA PRO A 279 -29.39 -4.92 -18.24
C PRO A 279 -30.42 -5.25 -19.32
N LYS A 280 -31.62 -4.67 -19.19
CA LYS A 280 -32.74 -4.75 -20.15
C LYS A 280 -33.25 -6.17 -20.40
N LYS A 281 -33.04 -7.07 -19.44
CA LYS A 281 -33.45 -8.49 -19.50
C LYS A 281 -34.01 -8.89 -18.14
N GLY A 282 -35.10 -9.66 -18.16
CA GLY A 282 -35.75 -10.18 -16.95
C GLY A 282 -35.31 -11.59 -16.57
N LEU A 283 -35.95 -12.14 -15.54
CA LEU A 283 -35.56 -13.39 -14.88
C LEU A 283 -35.45 -14.58 -15.84
N ALA A 284 -36.39 -14.74 -16.77
CA ALA A 284 -36.41 -15.85 -17.73
C ALA A 284 -35.15 -15.89 -18.62
N TYR A 285 -34.65 -14.71 -19.02
CA TYR A 285 -33.42 -14.62 -19.80
C TYR A 285 -32.20 -14.94 -18.92
N GLY A 286 -32.19 -14.47 -17.66
CA GLY A 286 -31.15 -14.82 -16.71
C GLY A 286 -31.02 -16.33 -16.47
N ILE A 287 -32.15 -17.02 -16.30
CA ILE A 287 -32.19 -18.48 -16.15
C ILE A 287 -31.63 -19.16 -17.41
N HIS A 288 -32.01 -18.69 -18.60
CA HIS A 288 -31.51 -19.23 -19.86
C HIS A 288 -29.98 -19.10 -19.96
N ILE A 289 -29.42 -17.91 -19.69
CA ILE A 289 -27.98 -17.68 -19.69
C ILE A 289 -27.29 -18.53 -18.62
N GLY A 290 -27.86 -18.62 -17.42
CA GLY A 290 -27.34 -19.46 -16.34
C GLY A 290 -27.23 -20.92 -16.78
N GLU A 291 -28.26 -21.48 -17.41
CA GLU A 291 -28.26 -22.87 -17.89
C GLU A 291 -27.27 -23.09 -19.04
N GLN A 292 -27.11 -22.10 -19.92
CA GLN A 292 -26.07 -22.14 -20.95
C GLN A 292 -24.68 -22.20 -20.32
N ILE A 293 -24.37 -21.31 -19.37
CA ILE A 293 -23.10 -21.30 -18.63
C ILE A 293 -22.86 -22.64 -17.96
N ARG A 294 -23.83 -23.11 -17.16
CA ARG A 294 -23.76 -24.39 -16.43
C ARG A 294 -23.44 -25.55 -17.38
N THR A 295 -24.16 -25.64 -18.49
CA THR A 295 -24.01 -26.71 -19.49
C THR A 295 -22.67 -26.64 -20.22
N VAL A 296 -22.21 -25.44 -20.58
CA VAL A 296 -20.90 -25.25 -21.26
C VAL A 296 -19.77 -25.61 -20.30
N VAL A 297 -19.80 -25.13 -19.06
CA VAL A 297 -18.77 -25.45 -18.06
C VAL A 297 -18.71 -26.95 -17.77
N GLU A 298 -19.85 -27.61 -17.56
CA GLU A 298 -19.93 -29.06 -17.34
C GLU A 298 -19.32 -29.86 -18.52
N LYS A 299 -19.56 -29.41 -19.76
CA LYS A 299 -19.04 -30.05 -20.96
C LYS A 299 -17.60 -29.65 -21.29
N HIS A 300 -17.11 -28.53 -20.77
CA HIS A 300 -15.76 -28.04 -21.04
C HIS A 300 -14.72 -28.97 -20.44
N SER A 301 -13.57 -29.09 -21.12
CA SER A 301 -12.43 -29.88 -20.65
C SER A 301 -11.34 -28.92 -20.22
N PHE A 302 -11.24 -28.67 -18.91
CA PHE A 302 -10.30 -27.71 -18.37
C PHE A 302 -8.89 -28.27 -18.43
N GLN A 303 -8.02 -27.61 -19.19
CA GLN A 303 -6.63 -28.03 -19.35
C GLN A 303 -5.75 -27.31 -18.33
N LEU A 304 -4.99 -28.07 -17.54
CA LEU A 304 -4.04 -27.56 -16.55
C LEU A 304 -2.65 -27.35 -17.18
N LEU A 305 -1.76 -26.64 -16.46
CA LEU A 305 -0.39 -26.35 -16.93
C LEU A 305 0.42 -27.60 -17.31
N ASN A 306 0.19 -28.71 -16.64
CA ASN A 306 0.86 -29.99 -16.90
C ASN A 306 0.19 -30.83 -18.01
N GLY A 307 -0.81 -30.28 -18.71
CA GLY A 307 -1.58 -30.98 -19.75
C GLY A 307 -2.71 -31.88 -19.24
N THR A 308 -2.84 -32.06 -17.91
CA THR A 308 -3.96 -32.79 -17.32
C THR A 308 -5.29 -32.11 -17.67
N LYS A 309 -6.30 -32.90 -17.99
CA LYS A 309 -7.66 -32.42 -18.28
C LYS A 309 -8.59 -32.80 -17.14
N ILE A 310 -9.32 -31.82 -16.60
CA ILE A 310 -10.28 -32.03 -15.53
C ILE A 310 -11.69 -31.57 -15.94
N LYS A 311 -12.68 -32.07 -15.21
CA LYS A 311 -14.08 -31.65 -15.31
C LYS A 311 -14.47 -30.93 -14.03
N ILE A 312 -15.15 -29.81 -14.19
CA ILE A 312 -15.72 -29.04 -13.09
C ILE A 312 -17.16 -28.67 -13.43
N THR A 313 -17.92 -28.33 -12.40
CA THR A 313 -19.29 -27.82 -12.54
C THR A 313 -19.42 -26.51 -11.79
N VAL A 314 -20.51 -25.80 -12.06
CA VAL A 314 -20.82 -24.54 -11.40
C VAL A 314 -22.26 -24.56 -10.91
N SER A 315 -22.49 -23.93 -9.78
CA SER A 315 -23.82 -23.61 -9.29
C SER A 315 -24.12 -22.15 -9.59
N VAL A 316 -25.35 -21.84 -10.01
CA VAL A 316 -25.78 -20.48 -10.38
C VAL A 316 -27.05 -20.11 -9.61
N GLY A 317 -27.08 -18.89 -9.07
CA GLY A 317 -28.26 -18.21 -8.54
C GLY A 317 -28.62 -17.04 -9.42
N VAL A 318 -29.91 -16.87 -9.74
CA VAL A 318 -30.42 -15.83 -10.64
C VAL A 318 -31.46 -14.99 -9.90
N SER A 319 -31.39 -13.67 -10.01
CA SER A 319 -32.45 -12.77 -9.55
C SER A 319 -32.77 -11.69 -10.57
N GLU A 320 -33.96 -11.10 -10.44
CA GLU A 320 -34.36 -9.89 -11.16
C GLU A 320 -34.55 -8.75 -10.16
N TYR A 321 -34.08 -7.56 -10.53
CA TYR A 321 -34.22 -6.39 -9.67
C TYR A 321 -35.68 -5.94 -9.65
N GLU A 322 -36.27 -5.94 -8.46
CA GLU A 322 -37.59 -5.36 -8.24
C GLU A 322 -37.53 -3.95 -7.62
N SER A 323 -36.95 -3.82 -6.43
CA SER A 323 -37.11 -2.61 -5.61
C SER A 323 -35.90 -2.16 -4.79
N SER A 324 -35.04 -3.06 -4.33
CA SER A 324 -33.91 -2.74 -3.45
C SER A 324 -32.63 -3.45 -3.89
N PRO A 325 -31.48 -2.74 -3.98
CA PRO A 325 -30.19 -3.36 -4.31
C PRO A 325 -29.81 -4.51 -3.37
N ASN A 326 -30.02 -4.32 -2.06
CA ASN A 326 -29.67 -5.33 -1.07
C ASN A 326 -30.52 -6.59 -1.24
N LYS A 327 -31.83 -6.43 -1.47
CA LYS A 327 -32.71 -7.57 -1.74
C LYS A 327 -32.36 -8.27 -3.05
N PHE A 328 -31.96 -7.51 -4.07
CA PHE A 328 -31.58 -8.04 -5.37
C PHE A 328 -30.36 -8.96 -5.30
N ILE A 329 -29.32 -8.53 -4.59
CA ILE A 329 -28.12 -9.36 -4.35
C ILE A 329 -28.45 -10.54 -3.45
N GLN A 330 -29.18 -10.30 -2.35
CA GLN A 330 -29.57 -11.35 -1.40
C GLN A 330 -30.40 -12.45 -2.07
N ALA A 331 -31.34 -12.11 -2.96
CA ALA A 331 -32.13 -13.07 -3.71
C ALA A 331 -31.24 -13.97 -4.61
N ALA A 332 -30.24 -13.40 -5.29
CA ALA A 332 -29.30 -14.19 -6.08
C ALA A 332 -28.43 -15.09 -5.21
N ASP A 333 -27.96 -14.60 -4.05
CA ASP A 333 -27.17 -15.39 -3.09
C ASP A 333 -27.99 -16.55 -2.50
N ASP A 334 -29.24 -16.31 -2.12
CA ASP A 334 -30.15 -17.34 -1.60
C ASP A 334 -30.44 -18.41 -2.66
N ALA A 335 -30.64 -18.00 -3.92
CA ALA A 335 -30.80 -18.92 -5.04
C ALA A 335 -29.53 -19.74 -5.30
N LEU A 336 -28.35 -19.11 -5.26
CA LEU A 336 -27.06 -19.81 -5.42
C LEU A 336 -26.84 -20.81 -4.28
N TYR A 337 -27.15 -20.40 -3.05
CA TYR A 337 -27.08 -21.26 -1.88
C TYR A 337 -28.02 -22.47 -1.99
N TYR A 338 -29.24 -22.25 -2.49
CA TYR A 338 -30.18 -23.32 -2.79
C TYR A 338 -29.62 -24.30 -3.83
N SER A 339 -29.02 -23.82 -4.93
CA SER A 339 -28.34 -24.67 -5.92
C SER A 339 -27.23 -25.51 -5.28
N LYS A 340 -26.38 -24.90 -4.45
CA LYS A 340 -25.28 -25.58 -3.75
C LYS A 340 -25.78 -26.67 -2.79
N ARG A 341 -26.89 -26.42 -2.08
CA ARG A 341 -27.48 -27.40 -1.14
C ARG A 341 -28.24 -28.52 -1.82
N ASN A 342 -28.85 -28.26 -2.97
CA ASN A 342 -29.68 -29.24 -3.68
C ASN A 342 -28.91 -30.02 -4.75
N GLY A 343 -27.66 -30.36 -4.47
CA GLY A 343 -26.86 -31.27 -5.30
C GLY A 343 -25.90 -30.59 -6.29
N ARG A 344 -25.72 -29.25 -6.23
CA ARG A 344 -24.80 -28.48 -7.08
C ARG A 344 -25.09 -28.64 -8.58
N ASN A 345 -24.24 -28.07 -9.44
CA ASN A 345 -24.38 -28.16 -10.90
C ASN A 345 -25.80 -27.84 -11.38
N LYS A 346 -26.36 -26.72 -10.88
CA LYS A 346 -27.76 -26.34 -11.06
C LYS A 346 -27.92 -24.83 -11.11
N VAL A 347 -28.99 -24.39 -11.76
CA VAL A 347 -29.46 -23.02 -11.74
C VAL A 347 -30.73 -22.93 -10.92
N SER A 348 -30.77 -21.97 -10.00
CA SER A 348 -31.98 -21.64 -9.24
C SER A 348 -32.24 -20.15 -9.36
N SER A 349 -33.49 -19.74 -9.20
CA SER A 349 -33.90 -18.35 -9.31
C SER A 349 -34.72 -17.89 -8.10
N ALA A 350 -34.59 -16.63 -7.73
CA ALA A 350 -35.45 -15.95 -6.76
C ALA A 350 -35.83 -14.56 -7.31
N SER A 351 -37.07 -14.14 -7.08
CA SER A 351 -37.59 -12.81 -7.39
C SER A 351 -37.67 -11.95 -6.13
#